data_AF-A0A7X4BPB7-F1
#
_entry.id   AF-A0A7X4BPB7-F1
#
_cell.length_a   1.000
_cell.length_b   1.000
_cell.length_c   1.000
_cell.angle_alpha   90.00
_cell.angle_beta   90.00
_cell.angle_gamma   90.00
#
_symmetry.space_group_name_H-M   'P 1'
#
loop_
_entity.id
_entity.type
_entity.pdbx_description
1 polymer ?
#
loop_
_entity_poly.entity_id
_entity_poly.type
_entity_poly.pdbx_seq_one_letter_code
_entity_poly.pdbx_strand_id
1 'polypeptide(L)'
;MRESVELFIRGVHLIAAIVWFGGVIFTTFIAMPMLQRSLPPQNLLAIHNRFRGLIRLMIHVLLTTGAMVFFIVAWNNGFFAGNSDGNFRTYMLIFVAKLAAFGVMALFWGLYSSLYRRRLEVASPDEDVQSNQSPYINIWKNLMLVAGLIVFALALLLKN
;
A
#
# COMPACT_ATOMS: atom_id res chain seq x y z
N MET A 1 -7.47 1.55 -30.32
CA MET A 1 -6.16 1.32 -29.67
C MET A 1 -5.99 2.11 -28.37
N ARG A 2 -6.22 3.45 -28.34
CA ARG A 2 -6.08 4.26 -27.10
C ARG A 2 -6.92 3.75 -25.93
N GLU A 3 -8.19 3.44 -26.15
CA GLU A 3 -9.12 2.96 -25.11
C GLU A 3 -8.69 1.61 -24.51
N SER A 4 -8.23 0.68 -25.35
CA SER A 4 -7.76 -0.64 -24.91
C SER A 4 -6.51 -0.54 -24.02
N VAL A 5 -5.59 0.37 -24.35
CA VAL A 5 -4.38 0.64 -23.55
C VAL A 5 -4.77 1.27 -22.21
N GLU A 6 -5.71 2.22 -22.20
CA GLU A 6 -6.18 2.84 -20.97
C GLU A 6 -6.87 1.83 -20.04
N LEU A 7 -7.75 0.99 -20.57
CA LEU A 7 -8.40 -0.10 -19.84
C LEU A 7 -7.36 -1.07 -19.26
N PHE A 8 -6.34 -1.43 -20.04
CA PHE A 8 -5.27 -2.29 -19.58
C PHE A 8 -4.50 -1.67 -18.41
N ILE A 9 -4.08 -0.40 -18.51
CA ILE A 9 -3.37 0.29 -17.43
C ILE A 9 -4.23 0.36 -16.16
N ARG A 10 -5.52 0.71 -16.29
CA ARG A 10 -6.48 0.73 -15.17
C ARG A 10 -6.63 -0.66 -14.55
N GLY A 11 -6.67 -1.72 -15.38
CA GLY A 11 -6.71 -3.11 -14.94
C GLY A 11 -5.47 -3.51 -14.14
N VAL A 12 -4.28 -3.22 -14.66
CA VAL A 12 -3.01 -3.47 -13.95
C VAL A 12 -2.95 -2.69 -12.63
N HIS A 13 -3.38 -1.42 -12.63
CA HIS A 13 -3.44 -0.62 -11.41
C HIS A 13 -4.37 -1.24 -10.37
N LEU A 14 -5.56 -1.69 -10.78
CA LEU A 14 -6.53 -2.32 -9.90
C LEU A 14 -5.99 -3.64 -9.31
N ILE A 15 -5.41 -4.50 -10.14
CA ILE A 15 -4.80 -5.76 -9.69
C ILE A 15 -3.66 -5.47 -8.71
N ALA A 16 -2.78 -4.52 -9.02
CA ALA A 16 -1.70 -4.12 -8.12
C ALA A 16 -2.25 -3.58 -6.80
N ALA A 17 -3.37 -2.85 -6.81
CA ALA A 17 -4.03 -2.35 -5.61
C ALA A 17 -4.55 -3.50 -4.74
N ILE A 18 -5.20 -4.49 -5.34
CA ILE A 18 -5.72 -5.68 -4.65
C ILE A 18 -4.56 -6.48 -4.04
N VAL A 19 -3.52 -6.77 -4.82
CA VAL A 19 -2.37 -7.55 -4.34
C VAL A 19 -1.60 -6.79 -3.25
N TRP A 20 -1.43 -5.48 -3.40
CA TRP A 20 -0.77 -4.66 -2.38
C TRP A 20 -1.59 -4.61 -1.09
N PHE A 21 -2.84 -4.15 -1.17
CA PHE A 21 -3.68 -3.97 0.00
C PHE A 21 -3.99 -5.30 0.70
N GLY A 22 -4.41 -6.30 -0.09
CA GLY A 22 -4.69 -7.64 0.39
C GLY A 22 -3.44 -8.35 0.90
N GLY A 23 -2.31 -8.21 0.20
CA GLY A 23 -1.03 -8.79 0.60
C GLY A 23 -0.51 -8.22 1.92
N VAL A 24 -0.69 -6.91 2.14
CA VAL A 24 -0.35 -6.27 3.40
C VAL A 24 -1.22 -6.83 4.54
N ILE A 25 -2.55 -6.86 4.38
CA ILE A 25 -3.46 -7.42 5.39
C ILE A 25 -3.14 -8.89 5.66
N PHE A 26 -3.03 -9.71 4.61
CA PHE A 26 -2.73 -11.13 4.72
C PHE A 26 -1.42 -11.37 5.47
N THR A 27 -0.36 -10.64 5.13
CA THR A 27 0.94 -10.82 5.76
C THR A 27 0.90 -10.47 7.25
N THR A 28 0.24 -9.36 7.61
CA THR A 28 0.17 -8.86 8.98
C THR A 28 -0.72 -9.68 9.90
N PHE A 29 -1.89 -10.09 9.41
CA PHE A 29 -2.93 -10.67 10.25
C PHE A 29 -2.95 -12.19 10.21
N ILE A 30 -2.45 -12.80 9.13
CA ILE A 30 -2.56 -14.25 8.91
C ILE A 30 -1.16 -14.87 8.82
N ALA A 31 -0.37 -14.48 7.83
CA ALA A 31 0.90 -15.16 7.55
C ALA A 31 1.89 -15.04 8.71
N MET A 32 2.20 -13.82 9.17
CA MET A 32 3.18 -13.63 10.24
C MET A 32 2.75 -14.27 11.57
N PRO A 33 1.51 -14.08 12.07
CA PRO A 33 1.08 -14.71 13.31
C PRO A 33 1.07 -16.24 13.27
N MET A 34 0.73 -16.83 12.12
CA MET A 34 0.79 -18.29 11.95
C MET A 34 2.22 -18.80 11.90
N LEU A 35 3.08 -18.17 11.10
CA LEU A 35 4.47 -18.61 10.94
C LEU A 35 5.28 -18.45 12.23
N GLN A 36 4.99 -17.41 13.03
CA GLN A 36 5.64 -17.16 14.33
C GLN A 36 5.53 -18.34 15.30
N ARG A 37 4.50 -19.18 15.17
CA ARG A 37 4.28 -20.35 16.05
C ARG A 37 5.12 -21.56 15.67
N SER A 38 5.63 -21.61 14.44
CA SER A 38 6.18 -22.84 13.86
C SER A 38 7.60 -22.67 13.35
N LEU A 39 8.12 -21.45 13.27
CA LEU A 39 9.43 -21.17 12.67
C LEU A 39 10.31 -20.33 13.60
N PRO A 40 11.63 -20.60 13.60
CA PRO A 40 12.59 -19.78 14.33
C PRO A 40 12.69 -18.36 13.73
N PRO A 41 13.12 -17.36 14.51
CA PRO A 41 13.17 -15.94 14.10
C PRO A 41 13.92 -15.69 12.78
N GLN A 42 15.00 -16.42 12.53
CA GLN A 42 15.79 -16.33 11.30
C GLN A 42 15.00 -16.68 10.03
N ASN A 43 14.15 -17.70 10.08
CA ASN A 43 13.32 -18.10 8.95
C ASN A 43 12.17 -17.11 8.75
N LEU A 44 11.60 -16.59 9.83
CA LEU A 44 10.59 -15.52 9.80
C LEU A 44 11.14 -14.26 9.15
N LEU A 45 12.38 -13.88 9.49
CA LEU A 45 13.05 -12.71 8.92
C LEU A 45 13.23 -12.85 7.40
N ALA A 46 13.67 -14.02 6.94
CA ALA A 46 13.83 -14.30 5.52
C ALA A 46 12.49 -14.22 4.77
N ILE A 47 11.43 -14.81 5.33
CA ILE A 47 10.08 -14.76 4.76
C ILE A 47 9.53 -13.32 4.75
N HIS A 48 9.68 -12.59 5.85
CA HIS A 48 9.27 -11.18 5.97
C HIS A 48 9.97 -10.29 4.94
N ASN A 49 11.27 -10.48 4.72
CA ASN A 49 12.03 -9.73 3.73
C ASN A 49 11.55 -10.02 2.30
N ARG A 50 11.17 -11.26 1.98
CA ARG A 50 10.58 -11.61 0.68
C ARG A 50 9.23 -10.92 0.48
N PHE A 51 8.31 -11.01 1.46
CA PHE A 51 7.02 -10.31 1.38
C PHE A 51 7.18 -8.80 1.28
N ARG A 52 8.11 -8.22 2.04
CA ARG A 52 8.44 -6.78 1.95
C ARG A 52 8.96 -6.40 0.56
N GLY A 53 9.72 -7.28 -0.10
CA GLY A 53 10.13 -7.12 -1.49
C GLY A 53 8.94 -7.02 -2.43
N LEU A 54 8.01 -7.99 -2.36
CA LEU A 54 6.79 -8.02 -3.18
C LEU A 54 5.89 -6.81 -2.94
N ILE A 55 5.68 -6.43 -1.68
CA ILE A 55 4.85 -5.26 -1.36
C ILE A 55 5.48 -3.98 -1.90
N ARG A 56 6.81 -3.82 -1.81
CA ARG A 56 7.51 -2.68 -2.43
C ARG A 56 7.37 -2.67 -3.94
N LEU A 57 7.47 -3.83 -4.60
CA LEU A 57 7.25 -3.94 -6.03
C LEU A 57 5.84 -3.46 -6.40
N MET A 58 4.81 -3.89 -5.67
CA MET A 58 3.42 -3.47 -5.94
C MET A 58 3.21 -1.96 -5.71
N ILE A 59 3.87 -1.36 -4.71
CA ILE A 59 3.87 0.11 -4.54
C ILE A 59 4.43 0.81 -5.78
N HIS A 60 5.55 0.32 -6.33
CA HIS A 60 6.11 0.90 -7.56
C HIS A 60 5.14 0.77 -8.73
N VAL A 61 4.55 -0.41 -8.93
CA VAL A 61 3.55 -0.63 -9.99
C VAL A 61 2.36 0.32 -9.82
N LEU A 62 1.86 0.50 -8.60
CA LEU A 62 0.76 1.41 -8.30
C LEU A 62 1.10 2.87 -8.59
N LEU A 63 2.28 3.34 -8.19
CA LEU A 63 2.72 4.70 -8.46
C LEU A 63 2.92 4.94 -9.95
N THR A 64 3.56 4.02 -10.67
CA THR A 64 3.79 4.14 -12.11
C THR A 64 2.48 4.13 -12.88
N THR A 65 1.61 3.15 -12.63
CA THR A 65 0.31 3.05 -13.33
C THR A 65 -0.64 4.20 -12.93
N GLY A 66 -0.62 4.63 -11.67
CA GLY A 66 -1.37 5.80 -11.21
C GLY A 66 -0.92 7.09 -11.87
N ALA A 67 0.39 7.30 -12.03
CA ALA A 67 0.96 8.42 -12.76
C ALA A 67 0.60 8.38 -14.25
N MET A 68 0.60 7.21 -14.88
CA MET A 68 0.16 7.05 -16.27
C MET A 68 -1.31 7.43 -16.45
N VAL A 69 -2.20 6.94 -15.58
CA VAL A 69 -3.64 7.30 -15.61
C VAL A 69 -3.81 8.80 -15.42
N PHE A 70 -3.10 9.39 -14.45
CA PHE A 70 -3.12 10.84 -14.23
C PHE A 70 -2.69 11.61 -15.48
N PHE A 71 -1.59 11.21 -16.12
CA PHE A 71 -1.06 11.88 -17.30
C PHE A 71 -2.04 11.82 -18.48
N ILE A 72 -2.69 10.67 -18.70
CA ILE A 72 -3.72 10.51 -19.73
C ILE A 72 -4.90 11.46 -19.48
N VAL A 73 -5.40 11.51 -18.25
CA VAL A 73 -6.52 12.39 -17.88
C VAL A 73 -6.13 13.87 -17.98
N ALA A 74 -4.95 14.25 -17.49
CA ALA A 74 -4.45 15.62 -17.57
C ALA A 74 -4.27 16.10 -19.02
N TRP A 75 -3.74 15.23 -19.88
CA TRP A 75 -3.58 15.52 -21.31
C TRP A 75 -4.94 15.73 -21.99
N ASN A 76 -5.89 14.82 -21.75
CA ASN A 76 -7.22 14.89 -22.39
C ASN A 76 -8.04 16.11 -21.92
N ASN A 77 -7.80 16.62 -20.72
CA ASN A 77 -8.47 17.81 -20.18
C ASN A 77 -7.72 19.12 -20.45
N GLY A 78 -6.72 19.12 -21.34
CA GLY A 78 -6.02 20.34 -21.75
C GLY A 78 -5.24 21.02 -20.63
N PHE A 79 -4.85 20.28 -19.58
CA PHE A 79 -4.13 20.84 -18.42
C PHE A 79 -2.86 21.60 -18.83
N PHE A 80 -2.07 21.03 -19.74
CA PHE A 80 -0.84 21.64 -20.24
C PHE A 80 -1.08 22.84 -21.18
N ALA A 81 -2.31 23.04 -21.65
CA ALA A 81 -2.70 24.16 -22.50
C ALA A 81 -3.31 25.35 -21.71
N GLY A 82 -3.37 25.27 -20.38
CA GLY A 82 -3.86 26.36 -19.51
C GLY A 82 -5.39 26.49 -19.41
N ASN A 83 -6.16 25.68 -20.16
CA ASN A 83 -7.62 25.71 -20.18
C ASN A 83 -8.24 24.69 -19.21
N SER A 84 -7.96 24.81 -17.92
CA SER A 84 -8.52 23.89 -16.92
C SER A 84 -9.95 24.28 -16.53
N ASP A 85 -10.93 23.45 -16.89
CA ASP A 85 -12.31 23.54 -16.39
C ASP A 85 -12.37 23.34 -14.86
N GLY A 86 -13.42 23.84 -14.21
CA GLY A 86 -13.66 23.69 -12.77
C GLY A 86 -13.72 22.22 -12.32
N ASN A 87 -14.28 21.35 -13.16
CA ASN A 87 -14.34 19.91 -12.90
C ASN A 87 -12.95 19.25 -12.83
N PHE A 88 -11.99 19.72 -13.64
CA PHE A 88 -10.63 19.19 -13.63
C PHE A 88 -9.87 19.56 -12.35
N ARG A 89 -10.12 20.74 -11.77
CA ARG A 89 -9.55 21.14 -10.47
C ARG A 89 -10.03 20.24 -9.34
N THR A 90 -11.32 19.89 -9.33
CA THR A 90 -11.88 18.94 -8.35
C THR A 90 -11.23 17.56 -8.51
N TYR A 91 -11.09 17.06 -9.74
CA TYR A 91 -10.38 15.81 -10.00
C TYR A 91 -8.92 15.85 -9.47
N MET A 92 -8.19 16.94 -9.73
CA MET A 92 -6.82 17.14 -9.23
C MET A 92 -6.74 17.11 -7.70
N LEU A 93 -7.65 17.78 -7.01
CA LEU A 93 -7.71 17.76 -5.55
C LEU A 93 -7.96 16.35 -5.01
N ILE A 94 -8.90 15.61 -5.60
CA ILE A 94 -9.18 14.24 -5.15
C ILE A 94 -8.00 13.31 -5.47
N PHE A 95 -7.36 13.47 -6.62
CA PHE A 95 -6.15 12.71 -6.98
C PHE A 95 -5.02 12.94 -5.97
N VAL A 96 -4.73 14.19 -5.63
CA VAL A 96 -3.72 14.55 -4.63
C VAL A 96 -4.09 14.00 -3.26
N ALA A 97 -5.34 14.12 -2.84
CA ALA A 97 -5.82 13.55 -1.58
C ALA A 97 -5.65 12.02 -1.54
N LYS A 98 -5.98 11.32 -2.64
CA LYS A 98 -5.79 9.86 -2.76
C LYS A 98 -4.31 9.47 -2.72
N LEU A 99 -3.45 10.21 -3.41
CA LEU A 99 -2.01 9.97 -3.39
C LEU A 99 -1.41 10.22 -2.00
N ALA A 100 -1.85 11.28 -1.31
CA ALA A 100 -1.45 11.58 0.05
C ALA A 100 -1.88 10.47 1.02
N ALA A 101 -3.14 10.03 0.95
CA ALA A 101 -3.64 8.92 1.77
C ALA A 101 -2.88 7.61 1.50
N PHE A 102 -2.61 7.29 0.23
CA PHE A 102 -1.77 6.15 -0.15
C PHE A 102 -0.34 6.28 0.42
N GLY A 103 0.27 7.45 0.31
CA GLY A 103 1.60 7.74 0.85
C GLY A 103 1.67 7.56 2.36
N VAL A 104 0.69 8.08 3.10
CA VAL A 104 0.57 7.91 4.56
C VAL A 104 0.42 6.43 4.92
N MET A 105 -0.43 5.70 4.20
CA MET A 105 -0.60 4.26 4.42
C MET A 105 0.70 3.48 4.17
N ALA A 106 1.39 3.76 3.06
CA ALA A 106 2.66 3.14 2.72
C ALA A 106 3.76 3.49 3.73
N LEU A 107 3.77 4.70 4.26
CA LEU A 107 4.68 5.15 5.32
C LEU A 107 4.44 4.37 6.61
N PHE A 108 3.19 4.29 7.09
CA PHE A 108 2.86 3.54 8.30
C PHE A 108 3.18 2.05 8.14
N TRP A 109 2.90 1.48 6.97
CA TRP A 109 3.30 0.11 6.65
C TRP A 109 4.81 -0.07 6.70
N GLY A 110 5.56 0.84 6.07
CA GLY A 110 7.02 0.81 6.04
C GLY A 110 7.63 0.90 7.43
N LEU A 111 7.07 1.77 8.28
CA LEU A 111 7.51 1.94 9.66
C LEU A 111 7.20 0.70 10.50
N TYR A 112 5.97 0.17 10.43
CA TYR A 112 5.57 -1.09 11.06
C TYR A 112 6.51 -2.23 10.65
N SER A 113 6.72 -2.42 9.34
CA SER A 113 7.57 -3.47 8.77
C SER A 113 9.03 -3.32 9.18
N SER A 114 9.53 -2.09 9.32
CA SER A 114 10.88 -1.79 9.80
C SER A 114 11.06 -2.14 11.28
N LEU A 115 10.12 -1.71 12.13
CA LEU A 115 10.14 -2.02 13.56
C LEU A 115 10.02 -3.53 13.80
N TYR A 116 9.14 -4.20 13.05
CA TYR A 116 8.97 -5.64 13.12
C TYR A 116 10.22 -6.39 12.67
N ARG A 117 10.85 -5.96 11.57
CA ARG A 117 12.13 -6.53 11.10
C ARG A 117 13.23 -6.38 12.17
N ARG A 118 13.38 -5.19 12.76
CA ARG A 118 14.39 -4.93 13.80
C ARG A 118 14.20 -5.83 15.02
N ARG A 119 12.95 -6.18 15.37
CA ARG A 119 12.67 -7.15 16.44
C ARG A 119 13.12 -8.56 16.07
N LEU A 120 12.84 -9.01 14.85
CA LEU A 120 13.29 -10.33 14.39
C LEU A 120 14.82 -10.45 14.31
N GLU A 121 15.53 -9.34 14.09
CA GLU A 121 17.00 -9.30 14.10
C GLU A 121 17.61 -9.36 15.50
N VAL A 122 16.88 -8.90 16.53
CA VAL A 122 17.36 -8.85 17.92
C VAL A 122 16.87 -10.04 18.74
N ALA A 123 15.78 -10.69 18.33
CA ALA A 123 15.21 -11.84 19.04
C ALA A 123 16.20 -13.01 19.08
N SER A 124 16.50 -13.50 20.28
CA SER A 124 17.31 -14.70 20.50
C SER A 124 16.55 -15.95 20.02
N PRO A 125 17.24 -17.03 19.57
CA PRO A 125 16.59 -18.26 19.11
C PRO A 125 15.63 -18.90 20.11
N ASP A 126 15.83 -18.63 21.40
CA ASP A 126 15.07 -19.18 22.53
C ASP A 126 13.97 -18.25 23.07
N GLU A 127 13.81 -17.03 22.53
CA GLU A 127 12.73 -16.14 22.96
C GLU A 127 11.41 -16.48 22.27
N ASP A 128 10.38 -16.79 23.07
CA ASP A 128 9.00 -16.88 22.63
C ASP A 128 8.49 -15.50 22.17
N VAL A 129 8.65 -15.22 20.88
CA VAL A 129 8.20 -13.99 20.17
C VAL A 129 6.72 -13.67 20.42
N GLN A 130 5.93 -14.67 20.83
CA GLN A 130 4.50 -14.57 21.10
C GLN A 130 4.14 -13.90 22.44
N SER A 131 5.03 -13.94 23.44
CA SER A 131 4.71 -13.49 24.81
C SER A 131 4.78 -11.97 24.99
N ASN A 132 5.44 -11.24 24.10
CA ASN A 132 5.72 -9.81 24.27
C ASN A 132 5.29 -8.98 23.04
N GLN A 133 4.02 -9.12 22.63
CA GLN A 133 3.39 -8.20 21.68
C GLN A 133 3.31 -6.79 22.28
N SER A 134 4.38 -6.00 22.06
CA SER A 134 4.47 -4.63 22.54
C SER A 134 3.26 -3.79 22.06
N PRO A 135 2.60 -3.01 22.95
CA PRO A 135 1.43 -2.20 22.60
C PRO A 135 1.69 -1.21 21.45
N TYR A 136 2.95 -0.80 21.25
CA TYR A 136 3.37 0.04 20.13
C TYR A 136 3.12 -0.61 18.75
N ILE A 137 3.25 -1.93 18.62
CA ILE A 137 3.05 -2.63 17.34
C ILE A 137 1.57 -2.62 16.94
N ASN A 138 0.68 -2.74 17.91
CA ASN A 138 -0.76 -2.73 17.67
C ASN A 138 -1.27 -1.34 17.25
N ILE A 139 -0.67 -0.26 17.75
CA ILE A 139 -1.00 1.11 17.33
C ILE A 139 -0.70 1.31 15.84
N TRP A 140 0.50 0.94 15.39
CA TRP A 140 0.87 1.07 13.97
C TRP A 140 0.01 0.21 13.05
N LYS A 141 -0.37 -0.99 13.51
CA LYS A 141 -1.30 -1.87 12.79
C LYS A 141 -2.67 -1.21 12.59
N ASN A 142 -3.23 -0.60 13.64
CA ASN A 142 -4.53 0.06 13.56
C ASN A 142 -4.48 1.32 12.69
N LEU A 143 -3.41 2.12 12.79
CA LEU A 143 -3.21 3.30 11.93
C LEU A 143 -3.14 2.92 10.45
N MET A 144 -2.46 1.83 10.12
CA MET A 144 -2.38 1.31 8.75
C MET A 144 -3.77 0.90 8.21
N LEU A 145 -4.61 0.25 9.04
CA LEU A 145 -5.97 -0.11 8.66
C LEU A 145 -6.85 1.11 8.42
N VAL A 146 -6.79 2.11 9.31
CA VAL A 146 -7.56 3.35 9.17
C VAL A 146 -7.14 4.11 7.90
N ALA A 147 -5.84 4.22 7.64
CA ALA A 147 -5.35 4.83 6.40
C ALA A 147 -5.84 4.08 5.16
N GLY A 148 -5.85 2.74 5.21
CA GLY A 148 -6.42 1.89 4.17
C GLY A 148 -7.92 2.13 3.90
N LEU A 149 -8.70 2.27 4.97
CA LEU A 149 -10.13 2.58 4.89
C LEU A 149 -10.37 3.94 4.23
N ILE A 150 -9.56 4.95 4.58
CA ILE A 150 -9.62 6.29 3.99
C ILE A 150 -9.33 6.23 2.49
N VAL A 151 -8.30 5.49 2.07
CA VAL A 151 -7.98 5.30 0.64
C VAL A 151 -9.16 4.66 -0.11
N PHE A 152 -9.81 3.66 0.50
CA PHE A 152 -10.98 3.01 -0.10
C PHE A 152 -12.19 3.95 -0.20
N ALA A 153 -12.48 4.71 0.85
CA ALA A 153 -13.56 5.70 0.84
C ALA A 153 -13.35 6.79 -0.22
N LEU A 154 -12.12 7.31 -0.36
CA LEU A 154 -11.75 8.25 -1.41
C LEU A 154 -11.87 7.65 -2.81
N ALA A 155 -11.56 6.36 -2.97
CA ALA A 155 -11.73 5.67 -4.25
C ALA A 155 -13.22 5.51 -4.64
N LEU A 156 -14.10 5.29 -3.67
CA LEU A 156 -15.55 5.24 -3.91
C LEU A 156 -16.13 6.61 -4.26
N LEU A 157 -15.65 7.67 -3.61
CA LEU A 157 -16.04 9.06 -3.91
C LEU A 157 -15.72 9.48 -5.35
N LEU A 158 -14.69 8.90 -5.97
CA LEU A 158 -14.30 9.21 -7.35
C LEU A 158 -15.17 8.52 -8.42
N LYS A 159 -16.03 7.56 -8.02
CA LYS A 159 -16.89 6.80 -8.95
C LYS A 159 -18.23 7.51 -9.19
N ASN A 160 -18.63 8.43 -8.30
CA ASN A 160 -19.81 9.28 -8.44
C ASN A 160 -19.42 10.66 -8.96
#